data_AF-A0A9D9VLN8-F1
#
_entry.id   AF-A0A9D9VLN8-F1
#
_cell.length_a   1.000
_cell.length_b   1.000
_cell.length_c   1.000
_cell.angle_alpha   90.00
_cell.angle_beta   90.00
_cell.angle_gamma   90.00
#
_symmetry.space_group_name_H-M   'P 1'
#
loop_
_entity.id
_entity.type
_entity.pdbx_description
1 polymer ?
#
loop_
_entity_poly.entity_id
_entity_poly.type
_entity_poly.pdbx_seq_one_letter_code
_entity_poly.pdbx_strand_id
1 'polypeptide(L)'
;MFNFLKRKVVAKILCPHCSSELEQAPSRKTKCKKCSQYIYVRTNPHDEQRILVTEAEAQKIDELWKVEASHSRWIRTVKDMGATDEDIQKTKDALRAQFGFEPPFRDIIWSLFNEFSKRGDMPYYTMALFLDEEGRDPSKMLAIDSEMKLKQLKAMRVVKTVKIVSAGDQSCVACKEQADKVYTIEEATRNPVLPCQNCTYHMTENSKYGFCRCSYNPEEISIS
;
A
#
# COMPACT_ATOMS: atom_id res chain seq x y z
N MET A 1 -45.03 -18.87 40.46
CA MET A 1 -44.87 -17.45 40.06
C MET A 1 -43.45 -17.00 40.37
N PHE A 2 -42.54 -17.04 39.40
CA PHE A 2 -41.23 -16.39 39.53
C PHE A 2 -41.02 -15.51 38.30
N ASN A 3 -41.31 -14.22 38.47
CA ASN A 3 -41.18 -13.21 37.44
C ASN A 3 -39.72 -12.73 37.46
N PHE A 4 -38.87 -13.31 36.61
CA PHE A 4 -37.50 -12.83 36.41
C PHE A 4 -37.55 -11.60 35.50
N LEU A 5 -37.69 -10.41 36.11
CA LEU A 5 -37.44 -9.14 35.44
C LEU A 5 -35.94 -9.06 35.09
N LYS A 6 -35.58 -9.50 33.89
CA LYS A 6 -34.28 -9.15 33.28
C LYS A 6 -34.27 -7.64 33.05
N ARG A 7 -33.76 -6.86 34.01
CA ARG A 7 -33.38 -5.46 33.78
C ARG A 7 -32.34 -5.44 32.65
N LYS A 8 -32.73 -4.95 31.47
CA LYS A 8 -31.77 -4.51 30.44
C LYS A 8 -30.91 -3.42 31.10
N VAL A 9 -29.64 -3.71 31.36
CA VAL A 9 -28.67 -2.69 31.72
C VAL A 9 -28.48 -1.85 30.46
N VAL A 10 -29.18 -0.72 30.38
CA VAL A 10 -28.96 0.26 29.32
C VAL A 10 -27.64 0.94 29.67
N ALA A 11 -26.58 0.66 28.90
CA ALA A 11 -25.31 1.34 29.06
C ALA A 11 -25.56 2.85 28.96
N LYS A 12 -25.14 3.60 29.97
CA LYS A 12 -25.28 5.06 29.99
C LYS A 12 -24.46 5.65 28.85
N ILE A 13 -25.08 6.54 28.08
CA ILE A 13 -24.43 7.20 26.96
C ILE A 13 -23.95 8.57 27.44
N LEU A 14 -22.64 8.78 27.46
CA LEU A 14 -22.03 9.98 28.03
C LEU A 14 -21.43 10.87 26.94
N CYS A 15 -21.44 12.18 27.17
CA CYS A 15 -20.72 13.13 26.33
C CYS A 15 -19.19 12.94 26.52
N PRO A 16 -18.40 12.83 25.43
CA PRO A 16 -16.94 12.62 25.53
C PRO A 16 -16.18 13.84 26.08
N HIS A 17 -16.82 15.03 26.14
CA HIS A 17 -16.18 16.25 26.62
C HIS A 17 -16.46 16.57 28.09
N CYS A 18 -17.70 16.37 28.54
CA CYS A 18 -18.13 16.77 29.89
C CYS A 18 -18.80 15.66 30.69
N SER A 19 -18.84 14.44 30.14
CA SER A 19 -19.43 13.25 30.77
C SER A 19 -20.91 13.37 31.14
N SER A 20 -21.62 14.39 30.62
CA SER A 20 -23.06 14.52 30.84
C SER A 20 -23.81 13.38 30.14
N GLU A 21 -24.76 12.77 30.84
CA GLU A 21 -25.64 11.73 30.29
C GLU A 21 -26.51 12.29 29.16
N LEU A 22 -26.55 11.59 28.03
CA LEU A 22 -27.33 11.93 26.85
C LEU A 22 -28.65 11.15 26.85
N GLU A 23 -29.74 11.82 26.49
CA GLU A 23 -31.08 11.20 26.39
C GLU A 23 -31.12 10.07 25.35
N GLN A 24 -30.35 10.20 24.26
CA GLN A 24 -30.26 9.22 23.19
C GLN A 24 -28.86 9.22 22.57
N ALA A 25 -28.44 8.07 22.04
CA ALA A 25 -27.20 7.96 21.29
C ALA A 25 -27.35 8.73 19.96
N PRO A 26 -26.54 9.76 19.71
CA PRO A 26 -26.61 10.46 18.45
C PRO A 26 -26.19 9.54 17.31
N SER A 27 -26.95 9.60 16.21
CA SER A 27 -26.66 8.86 14.97
C SER A 27 -25.80 9.66 13.98
N ARG A 28 -25.52 10.93 14.28
CA ARG A 28 -24.72 11.85 13.45
C ARG A 28 -24.04 12.88 14.34
N LYS A 29 -23.10 13.64 13.79
CA LYS A 29 -22.45 14.77 14.47
C LYS A 29 -23.52 15.67 15.11
N THR A 30 -23.40 15.93 16.41
CA THR A 30 -24.36 16.74 17.16
C THR A 30 -23.65 17.64 18.18
N LYS A 31 -24.31 18.69 18.67
CA LYS A 31 -23.81 19.49 19.80
C LYS A 31 -24.33 18.96 21.12
N CYS A 32 -23.48 18.89 22.14
CA CYS A 32 -23.90 18.59 23.49
C CYS A 32 -24.75 19.74 24.05
N LYS A 33 -25.93 19.44 24.62
CA LYS A 33 -26.80 20.45 25.24
C LYS A 33 -26.18 21.10 26.49
N LYS A 34 -25.21 20.44 27.15
CA LYS A 34 -24.59 20.93 28.40
C LYS A 34 -23.31 21.74 28.19
N CYS A 35 -22.36 21.24 27.39
CA CYS A 35 -21.07 21.92 27.17
C CYS A 35 -20.95 22.61 25.81
N SER A 36 -21.98 22.48 24.95
CA SER A 36 -22.03 23.06 23.59
C SER A 36 -20.94 22.58 22.61
N GLN A 37 -20.05 21.67 23.04
CA GLN A 37 -19.04 21.04 22.18
C GLN A 37 -19.67 20.04 21.22
N TYR A 38 -19.04 19.84 20.05
CA TYR A 38 -19.46 18.84 19.08
C TYR A 38 -19.06 17.43 19.54
N ILE A 39 -20.01 16.51 19.42
CA ILE A 39 -19.85 15.07 19.61
C ILE A 39 -19.85 14.44 18.22
N TYR A 40 -18.81 13.67 17.94
CA TYR A 40 -18.65 12.92 16.71
C TYR A 40 -19.02 11.46 16.96
N VAL A 41 -19.50 10.79 15.91
CA VAL A 41 -19.88 9.38 15.95
C VAL A 41 -19.01 8.65 14.94
N ARG A 42 -18.32 7.61 15.40
CA ARG A 42 -17.40 6.80 14.60
C ARG A 42 -17.55 5.31 14.91
N THR A 43 -17.09 4.48 14.00
CA THR A 43 -16.96 3.04 14.20
C THR A 43 -15.49 2.76 14.50
N ASN A 44 -15.20 2.06 15.58
CA ASN A 44 -13.84 1.67 15.94
C ASN A 44 -13.35 0.54 15.00
N PRO A 45 -12.18 0.65 14.35
CA PRO A 45 -11.68 -0.37 13.43
C PRO A 45 -11.30 -1.70 14.12
N HIS A 46 -11.11 -1.72 15.43
CA HIS A 46 -10.68 -2.93 16.14
C HIS A 46 -11.83 -3.89 16.50
N ASP A 47 -12.99 -3.34 16.88
CA ASP A 47 -14.13 -4.11 17.37
C ASP A 47 -15.45 -3.78 16.66
N GLU A 48 -15.38 -2.90 15.64
CA GLU A 48 -16.51 -2.40 14.86
C GLU A 48 -17.62 -1.75 15.69
N GLN A 49 -17.32 -1.35 16.93
CA GLN A 49 -18.31 -0.73 17.79
C GLN A 49 -18.46 0.75 17.44
N ARG A 50 -19.72 1.19 17.47
CA ARG A 50 -20.07 2.58 17.27
C ARG A 50 -19.85 3.37 18.57
N ILE A 51 -18.93 4.33 18.56
CA ILE A 51 -18.50 5.10 19.72
C ILE A 51 -18.71 6.60 19.54
N LEU A 52 -18.88 7.30 20.67
CA LEU A 52 -18.96 8.75 20.74
C LEU A 52 -17.61 9.32 21.11
N VAL A 53 -17.12 10.26 20.31
CA VAL A 53 -15.75 10.74 20.40
C VAL A 53 -15.67 12.25 20.20
N THR A 54 -14.57 12.82 20.66
CA THR A 54 -14.17 14.20 20.35
C THR A 54 -13.73 14.32 18.88
N GLU A 55 -13.51 15.54 18.40
CA GLU A 55 -13.01 15.78 17.04
C GLU A 55 -11.61 15.18 16.82
N ALA A 56 -10.71 15.37 17.79
CA ALA A 56 -9.34 14.86 17.70
C ALA A 56 -9.30 13.33 17.67
N GLU A 57 -10.15 12.67 18.47
CA GLU A 57 -10.31 11.21 18.43
C GLU A 57 -10.96 10.73 17.13
N ALA A 58 -11.95 11.47 16.60
CA ALA A 58 -12.56 11.14 15.32
C ALA A 58 -11.53 11.16 14.18
N GLN A 59 -10.65 12.16 14.15
CA GLN A 59 -9.55 12.24 13.18
C GLN A 59 -8.60 11.04 13.29
N LYS A 60 -8.21 10.65 14.51
CA LYS A 60 -7.38 9.46 14.74
C LYS A 60 -8.06 8.17 14.26
N ILE A 61 -9.36 8.01 14.51
CA ILE A 61 -10.11 6.85 14.02
C ILE A 61 -10.17 6.83 12.49
N ASP A 62 -10.38 8.00 11.87
CA ASP A 62 -10.40 8.14 10.41
C ASP A 62 -9.01 7.78 9.82
N GLU A 63 -7.90 8.10 10.49
CA GLU A 63 -6.55 7.66 10.11
C GLU A 63 -6.37 6.14 10.24
N LEU A 64 -6.83 5.54 11.34
CA LEU A 64 -6.77 4.09 11.53
C LEU A 64 -7.54 3.32 10.45
N TRP A 65 -8.72 3.82 10.03
CA TRP A 65 -9.46 3.23 8.92
C TRP A 65 -8.71 3.31 7.59
N LYS A 66 -7.95 4.37 7.34
CA LYS A 66 -7.09 4.45 6.14
C LYS A 66 -6.00 3.39 6.16
N VAL A 67 -5.40 3.14 7.33
CA VAL A 67 -4.41 2.07 7.53
C VAL A 67 -5.05 0.71 7.27
N GLU A 68 -6.22 0.43 7.85
CA GLU A 68 -6.92 -0.85 7.68
C GLU A 68 -7.36 -1.08 6.22
N ALA A 69 -7.85 -0.03 5.54
CA ALA A 69 -8.18 -0.09 4.13
C ALA A 69 -6.93 -0.35 3.26
N SER A 70 -5.78 0.25 3.61
CA SER A 70 -4.50 -0.05 2.96
C SER A 70 -4.12 -1.52 3.18
N HIS A 71 -4.18 -2.02 4.42
CA HIS A 71 -3.86 -3.41 4.75
C HIS A 71 -4.74 -4.38 3.96
N SER A 72 -6.05 -4.17 3.97
CA SER A 72 -7.02 -4.99 3.24
C SER A 72 -6.72 -5.03 1.73
N ARG A 73 -6.35 -3.89 1.13
CA ARG A 73 -5.97 -3.85 -0.28
C ARG A 73 -4.69 -4.65 -0.53
N TRP A 74 -3.66 -4.51 0.30
CA TRP A 74 -2.40 -5.25 0.12
C TRP A 74 -2.56 -6.75 0.34
N ILE A 75 -3.42 -7.16 1.28
CA ILE A 75 -3.82 -8.57 1.43
C ILE A 75 -4.48 -9.07 0.16
N ARG A 76 -5.40 -8.30 -0.44
CA ARG A 76 -5.98 -8.66 -1.74
C ARG A 76 -4.91 -8.76 -2.83
N THR A 77 -3.99 -7.80 -2.92
CA THR A 77 -2.91 -7.81 -3.91
C THR A 77 -2.04 -9.06 -3.82
N VAL A 78 -1.60 -9.48 -2.62
CA VAL A 78 -0.81 -10.72 -2.50
C VAL A 78 -1.65 -11.97 -2.79
N LYS A 79 -2.96 -11.95 -2.52
CA LYS A 79 -3.87 -13.04 -2.92
C LYS A 79 -4.06 -13.13 -4.44
N ASP A 80 -4.20 -11.99 -5.12
CA ASP A 80 -4.27 -11.93 -6.59
C ASP A 80 -2.96 -12.44 -7.24
N MET A 81 -1.84 -12.33 -6.52
CA MET A 81 -0.53 -12.89 -6.89
C MET A 81 -0.35 -14.36 -6.48
N GLY A 82 -1.36 -14.98 -5.87
CA GLY A 82 -1.40 -16.41 -5.58
C GLY A 82 -1.12 -16.82 -4.13
N ALA A 83 -1.05 -15.88 -3.17
CA ALA A 83 -1.04 -16.25 -1.75
C ALA A 83 -2.42 -16.71 -1.27
N THR A 84 -2.45 -17.68 -0.38
CA THR A 84 -3.66 -18.12 0.33
C THR A 84 -3.75 -17.50 1.73
N ASP A 85 -4.91 -17.60 2.37
CA ASP A 85 -5.06 -17.25 3.79
C ASP A 85 -4.13 -18.08 4.69
N GLU A 86 -3.88 -19.34 4.30
CA GLU A 86 -2.93 -20.22 5.00
C GLU A 86 -1.49 -19.72 4.86
N ASP A 87 -1.07 -19.24 3.68
CA ASP A 87 0.27 -18.67 3.47
C ASP A 87 0.49 -17.42 4.32
N ILE A 88 -0.52 -16.54 4.38
CA ILE A 88 -0.49 -15.32 5.19
C ILE A 88 -0.37 -15.68 6.67
N GLN A 89 -1.17 -16.62 7.15
CA GLN A 89 -1.16 -17.06 8.54
C GLN A 89 0.17 -17.75 8.89
N LYS A 90 0.68 -18.64 8.04
CA LYS A 90 1.99 -19.28 8.23
C LYS A 90 3.13 -18.26 8.31
N THR A 91 3.12 -17.27 7.42
CA THR A 91 4.11 -16.18 7.42
C THR A 91 4.05 -15.40 8.73
N LYS A 92 2.83 -15.05 9.17
CA LYS A 92 2.60 -14.35 10.43
C LYS A 92 3.11 -15.14 11.64
N ASP A 93 2.81 -16.43 11.71
CA ASP A 93 3.24 -17.29 12.82
C ASP A 93 4.77 -17.51 12.84
N ALA A 94 5.39 -17.69 11.67
CA ALA A 94 6.84 -17.79 11.55
C ALA A 94 7.54 -16.52 12.02
N LEU A 95 7.07 -15.34 11.60
CA LEU A 95 7.63 -14.05 12.04
C LEU A 95 7.37 -13.80 13.53
N ARG A 96 6.18 -14.15 14.04
CA ARG A 96 5.88 -14.04 15.47
C ARG A 96 6.82 -14.90 16.30
N ALA A 97 7.10 -16.14 15.87
CA ALA A 97 8.06 -17.03 16.52
C ALA A 97 9.49 -16.46 16.47
N GLN A 98 9.88 -15.79 15.39
CA GLN A 98 11.20 -15.17 15.24
C GLN A 98 11.36 -13.90 16.10
N PHE A 99 10.32 -13.07 16.16
CA PHE A 99 10.38 -11.76 16.83
C PHE A 99 10.01 -11.81 18.31
N GLY A 100 9.20 -12.79 18.71
CA GLY A 100 8.64 -12.89 20.07
C GLY A 100 7.46 -11.94 20.33
N PHE A 101 6.95 -11.24 19.31
CA PHE A 101 5.80 -10.34 19.38
C PHE A 101 5.04 -10.31 18.05
N GLU A 102 3.92 -9.59 18.02
CA GLU A 102 3.08 -9.48 16.84
C GLU A 102 3.84 -8.80 15.67
N PRO A 103 4.04 -9.48 14.53
CA PRO A 103 4.82 -8.92 13.46
C PRO A 103 4.13 -7.70 12.82
N PRO A 104 4.88 -6.65 12.45
CA PRO A 104 4.34 -5.53 11.68
C PRO A 104 3.75 -6.00 10.35
N PHE A 105 2.63 -5.40 9.93
CA PHE A 105 1.96 -5.74 8.67
C PHE A 105 2.92 -5.70 7.46
N ARG A 106 3.80 -4.70 7.42
CA ARG A 106 4.84 -4.58 6.39
C ARG A 106 5.70 -5.83 6.27
N ASP A 107 6.15 -6.38 7.38
CA ASP A 107 7.12 -7.47 7.36
C ASP A 107 6.44 -8.78 6.89
N ILE A 108 5.13 -8.92 7.15
CA ILE A 108 4.30 -9.99 6.59
C ILE A 108 4.22 -9.84 5.06
N ILE A 109 3.80 -8.68 4.56
CA ILE A 109 3.64 -8.43 3.11
C ILE A 109 4.99 -8.57 2.39
N TRP A 110 6.06 -8.00 2.96
CA TRP A 110 7.40 -8.10 2.40
C TRP A 110 7.91 -9.55 2.35
N SER A 111 7.63 -10.36 3.36
CA SER A 111 7.99 -11.77 3.37
C SER A 111 7.26 -12.54 2.26
N LEU A 112 5.97 -12.27 2.05
CA LEU A 112 5.21 -12.87 0.95
C LEU A 112 5.77 -12.47 -0.41
N PHE A 113 6.15 -11.20 -0.62
CA PHE A 113 6.83 -10.79 -1.86
C PHE A 113 8.14 -11.53 -2.08
N ASN A 114 8.94 -11.73 -1.04
CA ASN A 114 10.17 -12.51 -1.15
C ASN A 114 9.90 -13.97 -1.52
N GLU A 115 8.81 -14.57 -1.03
CA GLU A 115 8.41 -15.92 -1.43
C GLU A 115 8.01 -16.01 -2.90
N PHE A 116 7.29 -15.01 -3.44
CA PHE A 116 7.00 -14.93 -4.88
C PHE A 116 8.29 -14.85 -5.71
N SER A 117 9.23 -13.97 -5.32
CA SER A 117 10.53 -13.87 -5.99
C SER A 117 11.30 -15.20 -6.00
N LYS A 118 11.24 -15.99 -4.91
CA LYS A 118 11.88 -17.32 -4.85
C LYS A 118 11.24 -18.34 -5.79
N ARG A 119 9.95 -18.21 -6.09
CA ARG A 119 9.21 -19.07 -7.02
C ARG A 119 9.47 -18.71 -8.50
N GLY A 120 10.13 -17.57 -8.74
CA GLY A 120 10.43 -17.07 -10.07
C GLY A 120 9.49 -15.97 -10.56
N ASP A 121 8.54 -15.52 -9.72
CA ASP A 121 7.73 -14.34 -10.01
C ASP A 121 8.59 -13.06 -9.94
N MET A 122 8.10 -11.97 -10.54
CA MET A 122 8.77 -10.67 -10.52
C MET A 122 7.91 -9.62 -9.81
N PRO A 123 7.84 -9.66 -8.47
CA PRO A 123 6.98 -8.75 -7.70
C PRO A 123 7.57 -7.34 -7.55
N TYR A 124 8.75 -7.05 -8.10
CA TYR A 124 9.56 -5.89 -7.76
C TYR A 124 8.88 -4.54 -8.03
N TYR A 125 8.16 -4.39 -9.14
CA TYR A 125 7.35 -3.19 -9.36
C TYR A 125 6.25 -3.02 -8.28
N THR A 126 5.58 -4.11 -7.90
CA THR A 126 4.57 -4.12 -6.83
C THR A 126 5.19 -3.82 -5.46
N MET A 127 6.38 -4.34 -5.19
CA MET A 127 7.16 -4.02 -3.99
C MET A 127 7.54 -2.53 -3.95
N ALA A 128 7.89 -1.94 -5.10
CA ALA A 128 8.16 -0.52 -5.21
C ALA A 128 6.91 0.31 -4.85
N LEU A 129 5.73 -0.06 -5.39
CA LEU A 129 4.46 0.60 -5.04
C LEU A 129 4.16 0.52 -3.54
N PHE A 130 4.45 -0.63 -2.92
CA PHE A 130 4.27 -0.81 -1.48
C PHE A 130 5.17 0.12 -0.66
N LEU A 131 6.45 0.22 -1.03
CA LEU A 131 7.39 1.12 -0.38
C LEU A 131 6.99 2.59 -0.52
N ASP A 132 6.57 3.03 -1.70
CA ASP A 132 6.15 4.42 -1.92
C ASP A 132 4.96 4.80 -1.03
N GLU A 133 3.99 3.90 -0.91
CA GLU A 133 2.82 4.11 -0.05
C GLU A 133 3.18 4.19 1.44
N GLU A 134 4.16 3.40 1.89
CA GLU A 134 4.73 3.52 3.24
C GLU A 134 5.62 4.78 3.41
N GLY A 135 5.80 5.58 2.35
CA GLY A 135 6.68 6.74 2.34
C GLY A 135 8.16 6.35 2.48
N ARG A 136 8.55 5.21 1.91
CA ARG A 136 9.92 4.68 1.81
C ARG A 136 10.43 4.77 0.39
N ASP A 137 11.76 4.77 0.22
CA ASP A 137 12.39 4.91 -1.10
C ASP A 137 12.18 3.66 -1.97
N PRO A 138 11.46 3.77 -3.11
CA PRO A 138 11.19 2.65 -4.01
C PRO A 138 12.33 2.38 -5.01
N SER A 139 13.36 3.23 -5.09
CA SER A 139 14.37 3.26 -6.16
C SER A 139 15.05 1.91 -6.39
N LYS A 140 15.43 1.21 -5.31
CA LYS A 140 16.08 -0.10 -5.40
C LYS A 140 15.18 -1.15 -6.04
N MET A 141 13.90 -1.16 -5.70
CA MET A 141 12.95 -2.14 -6.26
C MET A 141 12.67 -1.84 -7.74
N LEU A 142 12.57 -0.56 -8.11
CA LEU A 142 12.45 -0.14 -9.52
C LEU A 142 13.69 -0.52 -10.35
N ALA A 143 14.89 -0.41 -9.77
CA ALA A 143 16.13 -0.85 -10.42
C ALA A 143 16.14 -2.36 -10.66
N ILE A 144 15.77 -3.15 -9.65
CA ILE A 144 15.69 -4.62 -9.78
C ILE A 144 14.64 -5.01 -10.83
N ASP A 145 13.47 -4.36 -10.83
CA ASP A 145 12.41 -4.61 -11.82
C ASP A 145 12.92 -4.40 -13.26
N SER A 146 13.59 -3.26 -13.49
CA SER A 146 14.18 -2.93 -14.79
C SER A 146 15.27 -3.92 -15.21
N GLU A 147 16.14 -4.29 -14.27
CA GLU A 147 17.20 -5.27 -14.50
C GLU A 147 16.61 -6.64 -14.86
N MET A 148 15.56 -7.08 -14.16
CA MET A 148 14.92 -8.36 -14.42
C MET A 148 14.25 -8.39 -15.79
N LYS A 149 13.60 -7.30 -16.19
CA LYS A 149 13.07 -7.14 -17.54
C LYS A 149 14.16 -7.29 -18.60
N LEU A 150 15.30 -6.61 -18.45
CA LEU A 150 16.42 -6.72 -19.39
C LEU A 150 16.98 -8.15 -19.45
N LYS A 151 17.14 -8.82 -18.31
CA LYS A 151 17.60 -10.22 -18.29
C LYS A 151 16.64 -11.15 -19.03
N GLN A 152 15.33 -10.95 -18.90
CA GLN A 152 14.35 -11.73 -19.66
C GLN A 152 14.44 -11.46 -21.16
N LEU A 153 14.49 -10.20 -21.57
CA LEU A 153 14.61 -9.83 -22.99
C LEU A 153 15.90 -10.40 -23.61
N LYS A 154 17.01 -10.33 -22.87
CA LYS A 154 18.29 -10.93 -23.28
C LYS A 154 18.20 -12.45 -23.39
N ALA A 155 17.54 -13.11 -22.44
CA ALA A 155 17.37 -14.56 -22.44
C ALA A 155 16.57 -15.07 -23.66
N MET A 156 15.70 -14.25 -24.26
CA MET A 156 14.98 -14.60 -25.49
C MET A 156 15.89 -14.74 -26.71
N ARG A 157 17.12 -14.19 -26.70
CA ARG A 157 18.14 -14.23 -27.78
C ARG A 157 17.75 -13.60 -29.14
N VAL A 158 16.48 -13.30 -29.36
CA VAL A 158 15.95 -12.64 -30.55
C VAL A 158 15.95 -11.11 -30.44
N VAL A 159 15.88 -10.56 -29.23
CA VAL A 159 15.91 -9.11 -28.99
C VAL A 159 17.34 -8.62 -29.08
N LYS A 160 17.62 -7.70 -30.01
CA LYS A 160 18.95 -7.11 -30.21
C LYS A 160 19.05 -5.69 -29.65
N THR A 161 17.98 -4.92 -29.79
CA THR A 161 17.86 -3.56 -29.30
C THR A 161 16.62 -3.41 -28.44
N VAL A 162 16.70 -2.47 -27.50
CA VAL A 162 15.61 -2.05 -26.65
C VAL A 162 15.47 -0.54 -26.73
N LYS A 163 14.23 -0.08 -26.70
CA LYS A 163 13.86 1.32 -26.66
C LYS A 163 13.29 1.65 -25.28
N ILE A 164 13.66 2.80 -24.74
CA ILE A 164 13.04 3.31 -23.51
C ILE A 164 11.67 3.87 -23.84
N VAL A 165 10.64 3.31 -23.20
CA VAL A 165 9.28 3.83 -23.26
C VAL A 165 8.96 4.52 -21.94
N SER A 166 8.56 5.78 -22.04
CA SER A 166 8.12 6.61 -20.90
C SER A 166 6.59 6.69 -20.85
N ALA A 167 6.04 7.34 -19.82
CA ALA A 167 4.61 7.61 -19.70
C ALA A 167 4.11 8.77 -20.59
N GLY A 168 4.80 9.04 -21.71
CA GLY A 168 4.47 10.11 -22.65
C GLY A 168 4.37 11.48 -21.97
N ASP A 169 3.25 12.16 -22.18
CA ASP A 169 3.01 13.50 -21.64
C ASP A 169 3.03 13.57 -20.11
N GLN A 170 2.67 12.48 -19.43
CA GLN A 170 2.67 12.35 -17.97
C GLN A 170 4.07 12.09 -17.39
N SER A 171 5.11 12.02 -18.22
CA SER A 171 6.48 11.87 -17.76
C SER A 171 7.04 13.18 -17.21
N CYS A 172 7.84 13.09 -16.14
CA CYS A 172 8.68 14.21 -15.72
C CYS A 172 9.76 14.53 -16.77
N VAL A 173 10.41 15.70 -16.66
CA VAL A 173 11.45 16.15 -17.60
C VAL A 173 12.56 15.12 -17.78
N ALA A 174 13.12 14.59 -16.69
CA ALA A 174 14.18 13.57 -16.75
C ALA A 174 13.74 12.29 -17.49
N CYS A 175 12.48 11.87 -17.34
CA CYS A 175 11.94 10.72 -18.06
C CYS A 175 11.70 11.02 -19.54
N LYS A 176 11.27 12.25 -19.89
CA LYS A 176 11.11 12.69 -21.29
C LYS A 176 12.46 12.73 -22.01
N GLU A 177 13.54 13.15 -21.32
CA GLU A 177 14.88 13.13 -21.88
C GLU A 177 15.43 11.73 -22.16
N GLN A 178 14.92 10.70 -21.47
CA GLN A 178 15.28 9.29 -21.75
C GLN A 178 14.36 8.64 -22.77
N ALA A 179 13.19 9.22 -23.04
CA ALA A 179 12.20 8.64 -23.93
C ALA A 179 12.78 8.42 -25.33
N ASP A 180 12.37 7.32 -25.94
CA ASP A 180 12.72 6.93 -27.30
C ASP A 180 14.21 6.64 -27.57
N LYS A 181 15.08 6.74 -26.56
CA LYS A 181 16.47 6.29 -26.69
C LYS A 181 16.53 4.79 -26.90
N VAL A 182 17.35 4.39 -27.87
CA VAL A 182 17.59 3.00 -28.25
C VAL A 182 18.97 2.59 -27.77
N TYR A 183 19.05 1.40 -27.19
CA TYR A 183 20.29 0.77 -26.76
C TYR A 183 20.33 -0.65 -27.31
N THR A 184 21.52 -1.17 -27.59
CA THR A 184 21.64 -2.62 -27.70
C THR A 184 21.28 -3.28 -26.37
N ILE A 185 20.77 -4.50 -26.41
CA ILE A 185 20.45 -5.24 -25.19
C ILE A 185 21.68 -5.41 -24.28
N GLU A 186 22.88 -5.42 -24.87
CA GLU A 186 24.13 -5.57 -24.12
C GLU A 186 24.59 -4.28 -23.45
N GLU A 187 24.41 -3.14 -24.10
CA GLU A 187 24.65 -1.83 -23.48
C GLU A 187 23.67 -1.59 -22.33
N ALA A 188 22.37 -1.83 -22.54
CA ALA A 188 21.34 -1.63 -21.54
C ALA A 188 21.56 -2.53 -20.31
N THR A 189 22.02 -3.77 -20.51
CA THR A 189 22.33 -4.69 -19.40
C THR A 189 23.60 -4.29 -18.64
N ARG A 190 24.63 -3.76 -19.34
CA ARG A 190 25.90 -3.39 -18.72
C ARG A 190 25.80 -2.07 -17.97
N ASN A 191 25.11 -1.09 -18.55
CA ASN A 191 24.99 0.27 -18.04
C ASN A 191 23.50 0.69 -18.03
N PRO A 192 22.69 0.13 -17.13
CA PRO A 192 21.27 0.45 -17.08
C PRO A 192 21.07 1.92 -16.69
N VAL A 193 20.27 2.63 -17.49
CA VAL A 193 19.91 4.04 -17.26
C VAL A 193 18.52 4.21 -16.63
N LEU A 194 17.82 3.09 -16.39
CA LEU A 194 16.54 3.02 -15.71
C LEU A 194 16.70 2.34 -14.34
N PRO A 195 15.98 2.79 -13.29
CA PRO A 195 15.10 3.95 -13.26
C PRO A 195 15.85 5.26 -13.51
N CYS A 196 15.18 6.25 -14.10
CA CYS A 196 15.80 7.54 -14.37
C CYS A 196 16.29 8.17 -13.04
N GLN A 197 17.59 8.44 -12.92
CA GLN A 197 18.23 8.90 -11.67
C GLN A 197 17.57 10.15 -11.06
N ASN A 198 17.10 11.07 -11.91
CA ASN A 198 16.47 12.33 -11.49
C ASN A 198 14.96 12.33 -11.75
N CYS A 199 14.31 11.16 -11.70
CA CYS A 199 12.86 11.10 -11.83
C CYS A 199 12.19 11.88 -10.70
N THR A 200 11.30 12.82 -11.04
CA THR A 200 10.53 13.60 -10.07
C THR A 200 9.03 13.28 -10.12
N TYR A 201 8.63 12.24 -10.85
CA TYR A 201 7.24 11.81 -10.88
C TYR A 201 6.84 11.20 -9.53
N HIS A 202 5.69 11.59 -8.99
CA HIS A 202 5.14 11.06 -7.75
C HIS A 202 3.88 10.24 -8.05
N MET A 203 3.72 9.07 -7.42
CA MET A 203 2.53 8.22 -7.63
C MET A 203 1.26 8.83 -7.05
N THR A 204 1.40 9.55 -5.94
CA THR A 204 0.33 10.27 -5.25
C THR A 204 0.82 11.62 -4.78
N GLU A 205 -0.09 12.49 -4.34
CA GLU A 205 0.25 13.77 -3.70
C GLU A 205 1.10 13.61 -2.42
N ASN A 206 1.06 12.43 -1.79
CA ASN A 206 1.78 12.13 -0.55
C ASN A 206 3.10 11.37 -0.77
N SER A 207 3.42 11.00 -2.01
CA SER A 207 4.68 10.30 -2.32
C SER A 207 5.87 11.20 -2.00
N LYS A 208 6.87 10.62 -1.32
CA LYS A 208 8.07 11.35 -0.87
C LYS A 208 9.24 11.27 -1.84
N TYR A 209 9.24 10.28 -2.72
CA TYR A 209 10.34 9.94 -3.61
C TYR A 209 9.86 9.90 -5.06
N GLY A 210 10.80 10.04 -5.99
CA GLY A 210 10.54 9.83 -7.40
C GLY A 210 10.19 8.37 -7.70
N PHE A 211 9.14 8.15 -8.49
CA PHE A 211 8.68 6.84 -8.93
C PHE A 211 8.79 6.72 -10.45
N CYS A 212 9.92 6.21 -10.93
CA CYS A 212 10.14 6.07 -12.37
C CYS A 212 9.27 4.96 -12.96
N ARG A 213 8.42 5.33 -13.93
CA ARG A 213 7.54 4.41 -14.67
C ARG A 213 8.06 4.05 -16.07
N CYS A 214 9.31 4.38 -16.38
CA CYS A 214 9.89 4.06 -17.68
C CYS A 214 10.28 2.58 -17.75
N SER A 215 10.20 1.98 -18.94
CA SER A 215 10.59 0.58 -19.17
C SER A 215 11.43 0.41 -20.43
N TYR A 216 12.23 -0.66 -20.46
CA TYR A 216 12.84 -1.14 -21.68
C TYR A 216 11.86 -2.04 -22.43
N ASN A 217 11.55 -1.68 -23.67
CA ASN A 217 10.72 -2.49 -24.56
C ASN A 217 11.55 -2.94 -25.77
N PRO A 218 11.37 -4.16 -26.29
CA PRO A 218 11.96 -4.54 -27.57
C PRO A 218 11.58 -3.53 -28.65
N GLU A 219 12.57 -3.12 -29.42
CA GLU A 219 12.28 -2.41 -30.67
C GLU A 219 11.72 -3.42 -31.67
N GLU A 220 10.65 -3.07 -32.38
CA GLU A 220 10.04 -3.99 -33.35
C GLU A 220 11.08 -4.44 -34.38
N ILE A 221 11.21 -5.75 -34.56
CA ILE A 221 11.97 -6.31 -35.66
C ILE A 221 11.17 -5.95 -36.92
N SER A 222 11.67 -5.00 -37.71
CA SER A 222 11.17 -4.81 -39.07
C SER A 222 11.40 -6.12 -39.82
N ILE A 223 10.35 -6.92 -39.99
CA ILE A 223 10.40 -8.08 -40.87
C ILE A 223 10.32 -7.50 -42.29
N SER A 224 11.49 -7.15 -42.83
CA SER A 224 11.67 -6.84 -44.26
C SER A 224 11.82 -8.13 -45.06
#